data_AF-A0A0W8FNJ7-F1
#
_entry.id   AF-A0A0W8FNJ7-F1
#
_cell.length_a   1.000
_cell.length_b   1.000
_cell.length_c   1.000
_cell.angle_alpha   90.00
_cell.angle_beta   90.00
_cell.angle_gamma   90.00
#
_symmetry.space_group_name_H-M   'P 1'
#
loop_
_entity.id
_entity.type
_entity.pdbx_description
1 polymer ?
#
loop_
_entity_poly.entity_id
_entity_poly.type
_entity_poly.pdbx_seq_one_letter_code
_entity_poly.pdbx_strand_id
1 'polypeptide(L)'
;MKQAKFAESIGISRPALSAIETGVTKPSFPILYVIEAKYGYRHEWILTGDGEWYVNPLSASIRESQAPYKTSDKVLNFWIDRLIRILEEGDEKKIEAIKAAIRALDPGNKKDDLSKNDYYDNKDKDT
;
A
#
# COMPACT_ATOMS: atom_id res chain seq x y z
N MET A 1 2.07 -20.16 24.15
CA MET A 1 1.49 -20.45 22.81
C MET A 1 1.51 -21.97 22.60
N LYS A 2 0.51 -22.59 21.97
CA LYS A 2 0.56 -24.04 21.63
C LYS A 2 1.27 -24.21 20.28
N GLN A 3 2.07 -25.26 20.11
CA GLN A 3 2.84 -25.55 18.88
C GLN A 3 1.96 -25.53 17.61
N ALA A 4 0.72 -26.06 17.70
CA ALA A 4 -0.23 -26.00 16.59
C ALA A 4 -0.61 -24.57 16.17
N LYS A 5 -0.82 -23.66 17.15
CA LYS A 5 -1.12 -22.25 16.88
C LYS A 5 0.07 -21.52 16.29
N PHE A 6 1.29 -21.86 16.73
CA PHE A 6 2.50 -21.29 16.14
C PHE A 6 2.67 -21.76 14.69
N ALA A 7 2.55 -23.06 14.41
CA ALA A 7 2.64 -23.61 13.06
C ALA A 7 1.64 -22.93 12.10
N GLU A 8 0.38 -22.80 12.53
CA GLU A 8 -0.66 -22.09 11.77
C GLU A 8 -0.28 -20.63 11.50
N SER A 9 0.25 -19.93 12.50
CA SER A 9 0.63 -18.53 12.36
C SER A 9 1.78 -18.28 11.37
N ILE A 10 2.65 -19.27 11.13
CA ILE A 10 3.74 -19.18 10.15
C ILE A 10 3.44 -19.97 8.85
N GLY A 11 2.22 -20.49 8.71
CA GLY A 11 1.74 -21.12 7.48
C GLY A 11 2.22 -22.55 7.24
N ILE A 12 2.58 -23.30 8.29
CA ILE A 12 3.01 -24.71 8.18
C ILE A 12 2.14 -25.65 9.02
N SER A 13 2.22 -26.93 8.70
CA SER A 13 1.56 -27.96 9.51
C SER A 13 2.30 -28.18 10.83
N ARG A 14 1.58 -28.58 11.89
CA ARG A 14 2.19 -28.94 13.18
C ARG A 14 3.26 -30.04 13.04
N PRO A 15 3.08 -31.12 12.25
CA PRO A 15 4.15 -32.11 12.04
C PRO A 15 5.40 -31.52 11.40
N ALA A 16 5.25 -30.60 10.43
CA ALA A 16 6.39 -29.94 9.80
C ALA A 16 7.17 -29.08 10.81
N LEU A 17 6.46 -28.33 11.66
CA LEU A 17 7.09 -27.59 12.76
C LEU A 17 7.83 -28.53 13.73
N SER A 18 7.23 -29.67 14.09
CA SER A 18 7.86 -30.66 14.97
C SER A 18 9.14 -31.24 14.37
N ALA A 19 9.17 -31.50 13.06
CA ALA A 19 10.36 -31.97 12.36
C ALA A 19 11.48 -30.91 12.34
N ILE A 20 11.11 -29.62 12.27
CA ILE A 20 12.06 -28.51 12.35
C ILE A 20 12.65 -28.41 13.77
N GLU A 21 11.80 -28.41 14.80
CA GLU A 21 12.24 -28.30 16.20
C GLU A 21 13.13 -29.46 16.66
N THR A 22 12.93 -30.64 16.08
CA THR A 22 13.72 -31.84 16.37
C THR A 22 14.98 -31.97 15.50
N GLY A 23 15.22 -31.03 14.58
CA GLY A 23 16.37 -31.06 13.68
C GLY A 23 16.28 -32.10 12.57
N VAL A 24 15.14 -32.78 12.41
CA VAL A 24 14.90 -33.73 11.31
C VAL A 24 14.91 -33.02 9.97
N THR A 25 14.37 -31.80 9.92
CA THR A 25 14.29 -30.99 8.70
C THR A 25 14.78 -29.57 8.96
N LYS A 26 15.60 -29.03 8.07
CA LYS A 26 15.98 -27.60 8.14
C LYS A 26 14.80 -26.71 7.73
N PRO A 27 14.55 -25.59 8.43
CA PRO A 27 13.54 -24.64 8.00
C PRO A 27 13.93 -24.02 6.67
N SER A 28 12.95 -23.78 5.80
CA SER A 28 13.17 -23.09 4.53
C SER A 28 13.26 -21.57 4.74
N PHE A 29 13.97 -20.88 3.85
CA PHE A 29 14.09 -19.42 3.90
C PHE A 29 12.75 -18.68 3.99
N PRO A 30 11.69 -19.04 3.23
CA PRO A 30 10.39 -18.40 3.38
C PRO A 30 9.84 -18.45 4.81
N ILE A 31 9.97 -19.59 5.49
CA ILE A 31 9.50 -19.75 6.88
C ILE A 31 10.33 -18.90 7.84
N LEU A 32 11.64 -18.87 7.64
CA LEU A 32 12.54 -18.04 8.43
C LEU A 32 12.21 -16.55 8.30
N TYR A 33 11.96 -16.06 7.09
CA TYR A 33 11.56 -14.67 6.87
C TYR A 33 10.19 -14.35 7.47
N VAL A 34 9.24 -15.29 7.44
CA VAL A 34 7.94 -15.12 8.12
C VAL A 34 8.13 -15.01 9.63
N ILE A 35 9.00 -15.81 10.22
CA ILE A 35 9.31 -15.75 11.65
C ILE A 35 9.95 -14.40 12.01
N GLU A 36 10.92 -13.94 11.22
CA GLU A 36 11.56 -12.65 11.44
C GLU A 36 10.58 -11.49 11.30
N ALA A 37 9.77 -11.46 10.25
CA ALA A 37 8.81 -10.39 10.00
C ALA A 37 7.69 -10.33 11.06
N LYS A 38 7.22 -11.48 11.56
CA LYS A 38 6.11 -11.53 12.52
C LYS A 38 6.54 -11.41 13.98
N TYR A 39 7.71 -11.95 14.32
CA TYR A 39 8.14 -12.11 15.71
C TYR A 39 9.46 -11.40 16.02
N GLY A 40 10.19 -10.94 15.01
CA GLY A 40 11.45 -10.22 15.18
C GLY A 40 12.65 -11.11 15.44
N TYR A 41 12.54 -12.43 15.31
CA TYR A 41 13.71 -13.31 15.46
C TYR A 41 14.48 -13.40 14.15
N ARG A 42 15.75 -12.98 14.14
CA ARG A 42 16.57 -12.97 12.92
C ARG A 42 16.79 -14.38 12.38
N HIS A 43 16.59 -14.54 11.07
CA HIS A 43 16.77 -15.84 10.42
C HIS A 43 18.20 -16.37 10.53
N GLU A 44 19.22 -15.50 10.49
CA GLU A 44 20.61 -15.90 10.66
C GLU A 44 20.87 -16.49 12.06
N TRP A 45 20.31 -15.87 13.10
CA TRP A 45 20.40 -16.37 14.46
C TRP A 45 19.68 -17.73 14.61
N ILE A 46 18.51 -17.90 14.00
CA ILE A 46 17.78 -19.19 14.01
C ILE A 46 18.61 -20.32 13.35
N LEU A 47 19.39 -20.01 12.31
CA LEU A 47 20.17 -20.99 11.57
C LEU A 47 21.54 -21.30 12.19
N THR A 48 22.18 -20.30 12.79
CA THR A 48 23.58 -20.38 13.19
C THR A 48 23.79 -20.28 14.69
N GLY A 49 22.84 -19.67 15.42
CA GLY A 49 23.01 -19.29 16.82
C GLY A 49 23.84 -18.02 17.03
N ASP A 50 24.41 -17.46 15.97
CA ASP A 50 25.32 -16.32 16.03
C ASP A 50 24.62 -14.99 15.72
N GLY A 51 25.18 -13.92 16.26
CA GLY A 51 24.71 -12.55 16.04
C GLY A 51 23.51 -12.15 16.91
N GLU A 52 22.90 -11.04 16.52
CA GLU A 52 21.78 -10.46 17.26
C GLU A 52 20.49 -11.26 17.03
N TRP A 53 19.91 -11.79 18.11
CA TRP A 53 18.75 -12.67 18.04
C TRP A 53 17.43 -11.95 17.73
N TYR A 54 17.34 -10.66 18.07
CA TYR A 54 16.12 -9.86 17.89
C TYR A 54 16.34 -8.67 16.96
N VAL A 55 15.37 -8.44 16.08
CA VAL A 55 15.20 -7.22 15.30
C VAL A 55 13.77 -6.73 15.53
N ASN A 56 13.60 -5.42 15.75
CA ASN A 56 12.27 -4.86 15.92
C ASN A 56 11.54 -4.88 14.56
N PRO A 57 10.45 -5.66 14.38
CA PRO A 57 9.75 -5.72 13.10
C PRO A 57 9.17 -4.37 12.66
N LEU A 58 8.90 -3.50 13.64
CA LEU A 58 8.40 -2.14 13.42
C LEU A 58 9.51 -1.12 13.17
N SER A 59 10.79 -1.48 13.34
CA SER A 59 11.90 -0.61 12.90
C SER A 59 12.23 -0.82 11.42
N ALA A 60 11.81 -1.95 10.83
CA ALA A 60 11.99 -2.26 9.41
C ALA A 60 10.84 -1.71 8.53
N SER A 61 9.75 -1.23 9.13
CA SER A 61 8.72 -0.52 8.37
C SER A 61 9.31 0.81 7.91
N ILE A 62 9.69 0.85 6.63
CA ILE A 62 9.99 2.09 5.93
C ILE A 62 8.77 2.99 6.14
N ARG A 63 8.93 4.06 6.92
CA ARG A 63 7.97 5.16 6.93
C ARG A 63 8.00 5.73 5.52
N GLU A 64 6.95 5.51 4.74
CA GLU A 64 6.82 5.98 3.36
C GLU A 64 7.12 7.49 3.25
N SER A 65 6.77 8.27 4.28
CA SER A 65 7.08 9.70 4.40
C SER A 65 8.56 10.04 4.57
N GLN A 66 9.43 9.06 4.81
CA GLN A 66 10.87 9.20 4.99
C GLN A 66 11.66 8.35 3.98
N ALA A 67 10.99 7.61 3.10
CA ALA A 67 11.66 6.94 2.01
C ALA A 67 12.22 8.01 1.06
N PRO A 68 13.54 8.08 0.82
CA PRO A 68 14.09 8.91 -0.24
C PRO A 68 13.73 8.22 -1.55
N TYR A 69 12.52 8.47 -2.06
CA TYR A 69 12.25 8.18 -3.45
C TYR A 69 13.22 9.04 -4.26
N LYS A 70 14.30 8.42 -4.73
CA LYS A 70 14.92 8.87 -5.97
C LYS A 70 13.95 8.47 -7.06
N THR A 71 12.87 9.23 -7.24
CA THR A 71 12.01 9.03 -8.39
C THR A 71 12.88 9.31 -9.61
N SER A 72 13.41 8.26 -10.22
CA SER A 72 13.93 8.34 -11.58
C SER A 72 12.76 8.26 -12.56
N ASP A 73 11.66 8.95 -12.28
CA ASP A 73 10.53 8.96 -13.18
C ASP A 73 10.75 10.09 -14.18
N LYS A 74 11.52 9.78 -15.22
CA LYS A 74 11.53 10.57 -16.47
C LYS A 74 10.11 10.89 -16.92
N VAL A 75 9.17 9.97 -16.68
CA VAL A 75 7.75 10.12 -16.92
C VAL A 75 7.14 11.21 -16.02
N LEU A 76 7.39 11.18 -14.71
CA LEU A 76 6.87 12.18 -13.77
C LEU A 76 7.45 13.57 -14.06
N ASN A 77 8.76 13.66 -14.30
CA ASN A 77 9.40 14.93 -14.68
C ASN A 77 8.87 15.45 -16.02
N PHE A 78 8.66 14.56 -17.01
CA PHE A 78 8.02 14.90 -18.28
C PHE A 78 6.60 15.46 -18.07
N TRP A 79 5.81 14.85 -17.18
CA TRP A 79 4.47 15.34 -16.86
C TRP A 79 4.52 16.68 -16.11
N ILE A 80 5.45 16.88 -15.18
CA ILE A 80 5.65 18.16 -14.47
C ILE A 80 6.04 19.27 -15.46
N ASP A 81 7.03 19.04 -16.32
CA ASP A 81 7.48 20.02 -17.32
C ASP A 81 6.35 20.38 -18.29
N ARG A 82 5.54 19.38 -18.68
CA ARG A 82 4.39 19.60 -19.56
C ARG A 82 3.32 20.47 -18.88
N LEU A 83 3.07 20.25 -17.59
CA LEU A 83 2.10 21.03 -16.81
C LEU A 83 2.58 22.48 -16.63
N ILE A 84 3.84 22.69 -16.26
CA ILE A 84 4.45 24.02 -16.13
C ILE A 84 4.28 24.79 -17.43
N ARG A 85 4.63 24.16 -18.56
CA ARG A 85 4.53 24.78 -19.88
C ARG A 85 3.09 25.16 -20.25
N ILE A 86 2.10 24.33 -19.95
CA ILE A 86 0.68 24.64 -20.23
C ILE A 86 0.22 25.84 -19.39
N LEU A 87 0.68 25.94 -18.15
CA LEU A 87 0.36 27.06 -17.25
C LEU A 87 1.05 28.36 -17.69
N GLU A 88 2.31 28.29 -18.12
CA GLU A 88 3.07 29.43 -18.65
C GLU A 88 2.57 29.92 -20.01
N GLU A 89 2.13 29.01 -20.89
CA GLU A 89 1.52 29.33 -22.18
C GLU A 89 0.16 30.05 -22.00
N GLY A 90 -0.44 30.03 -20.81
CA GLY A 90 -1.70 30.70 -20.52
C GLY A 90 -2.89 30.17 -21.34
N ASP A 91 -2.80 28.93 -21.84
CA ASP A 91 -3.83 28.32 -22.68
C ASP A 91 -5.02 27.90 -21.82
N GLU A 92 -5.94 28.83 -21.63
CA GLU A 92 -7.14 28.69 -20.80
C GLU A 92 -7.93 27.40 -21.10
N LYS A 93 -7.97 26.97 -22.37
CA LYS A 93 -8.70 25.75 -22.77
C LYS A 93 -8.04 24.49 -22.20
N LYS A 94 -6.70 24.40 -22.25
CA LYS A 94 -5.96 23.27 -21.68
C LYS A 94 -6.00 23.29 -20.15
N ILE A 95 -5.93 24.48 -19.56
CA ILE A 95 -6.03 24.67 -18.10
C ILE A 95 -7.38 24.17 -17.59
N GLU A 96 -8.48 24.53 -18.24
CA GLU A 96 -9.82 24.05 -17.85
C GLU A 96 -9.98 22.54 -18.04
N ALA A 97 -9.41 21.95 -19.10
CA ALA A 97 -9.44 20.51 -19.30
C ALA A 97 -8.70 19.75 -18.17
N ILE A 98 -7.56 20.26 -17.72
CA ILE A 98 -6.79 19.68 -16.61
C ILE A 98 -7.55 19.84 -15.29
N LYS A 99 -8.13 21.01 -15.01
CA LYS A 99 -8.98 21.22 -13.83
C LYS A 99 -10.17 20.25 -13.79
N ALA A 100 -10.82 20.02 -14.93
CA ALA A 100 -11.92 19.07 -15.04
C ALA A 100 -11.47 17.63 -14.77
N ALA A 101 -10.33 17.20 -15.33
CA ALA A 101 -9.78 15.88 -15.10
C ALA A 101 -9.39 15.64 -13.64
N ILE A 102 -8.77 16.63 -12.98
CA ILE A 102 -8.40 16.55 -11.56
C ILE A 102 -9.65 16.43 -10.68
N ARG A 103 -10.70 17.22 -10.97
CA ARG A 103 -11.99 17.14 -10.24
C ARG A 103 -12.67 15.78 -10.41
N ALA A 104 -12.59 15.17 -11.59
CA ALA A 104 -13.17 13.85 -11.85
C ALA A 104 -12.44 12.72 -11.11
N LEU A 105 -11.17 12.92 -10.79
CA LEU A 105 -10.34 11.99 -10.04
C LEU A 105 -10.45 12.18 -8.51
N ASP A 106 -11.11 13.24 -8.04
CA ASP A 106 -11.39 13.47 -6.62
C ASP A 106 -12.69 12.76 -6.20
N PRO A 107 -12.64 11.65 -5.45
CA PRO A 107 -13.83 10.92 -5.01
C PRO A 107 -14.69 11.70 -4.01
N GLY A 108 -14.24 12.86 -3.50
CA GLY A 108 -14.95 13.68 -2.52
C GLY A 108 -16.08 14.54 -3.07
N ASN A 109 -16.19 14.76 -4.38
CA ASN A 109 -17.07 15.79 -4.96
C ASN A 109 -18.42 15.27 -5.52
N LYS A 110 -18.78 13.99 -5.29
CA LYS A 110 -20.03 13.37 -5.78
C LYS A 110 -21.32 13.78 -5.01
N LYS A 111 -21.40 14.97 -4.41
CA LYS A 111 -22.59 15.37 -3.63
C LYS A 111 -23.41 16.55 -4.12
N ASP A 112 -22.96 17.31 -5.12
CA ASP A 112 -23.64 18.57 -5.46
C ASP A 112 -24.39 18.59 -6.82
N ASP A 113 -24.59 17.44 -7.46
CA ASP A 113 -25.25 17.37 -8.78
C ASP A 113 -26.68 16.76 -8.76
N LEU A 114 -27.28 16.56 -7.57
CA LEU A 114 -28.67 16.06 -7.44
C LEU A 114 -29.71 17.14 -7.08
N SER A 115 -29.37 18.43 -7.23
CA SER A 115 -30.34 19.53 -7.02
C SER A 115 -30.29 20.49 -8.18
N LYS A 116 -31.05 20.19 -9.25
CA LYS A 116 -31.63 21.14 -10.24
C LYS A 116 -32.21 20.39 -11.44
N ASN A 117 -33.20 19.51 -11.24
CA ASN A 117 -34.10 19.16 -12.35
C ASN A 117 -35.52 18.69 -11.97
N ASP A 118 -35.95 18.83 -10.70
CA ASP A 118 -37.33 18.51 -10.30
C ASP A 118 -38.21 19.75 -10.04
N TYR A 119 -37.83 20.93 -10.54
CA TYR A 119 -38.57 22.18 -10.28
C TYR A 119 -39.47 22.68 -11.42
N TYR A 120 -39.62 21.93 -12.52
CA TYR A 120 -40.58 22.24 -13.59
C TYR A 120 -41.27 20.99 -14.14
N ASP A 121 -42.00 20.23 -13.31
CA ASP A 121 -43.00 19.27 -13.83
C ASP A 121 -44.12 18.95 -12.83
N ASN A 122 -44.65 19.96 -12.11
CA ASN A 122 -45.86 19.80 -11.29
C ASN A 122 -46.58 21.14 -11.07
N LYS A 123 -46.90 21.85 -12.16
CA LYS A 123 -47.80 23.03 -12.08
C LYS A 123 -48.85 23.15 -13.19
N ASP A 124 -49.11 22.08 -13.94
CA ASP A 124 -50.18 22.06 -14.96
C ASP A 124 -51.12 20.85 -14.80
N LYS A 125 -51.54 20.54 -13.57
CA LYS A 125 -52.62 19.58 -13.30
C LYS A 125 -53.51 20.02 -12.13
N ASP A 126 -54.03 21.24 -12.21
CA ASP A 126 -55.23 21.65 -11.48
C ASP A 126 -55.78 22.94 -12.11
N THR A 127 -56.49 22.82 -13.23
CA THR A 127 -57.67 23.64 -13.59
C THR A 127 -58.45 22.95 -14.69
#